data_AF-A0A7X6UP06-F1
#
_entry.id   AF-A0A7X6UP06-F1
#
_cell.length_a   1.000
_cell.length_b   1.000
_cell.length_c   1.000
_cell.angle_alpha   90.00
_cell.angle_beta   90.00
_cell.angle_gamma   90.00
#
_symmetry.space_group_name_H-M   'P 1'
#
loop_
_entity.id
_entity.type
_entity.pdbx_description
1 polymer ?
#
loop_
_entity_poly.entity_id
_entity_poly.type
_entity_poly.pdbx_seq_one_letter_code
_entity_poly.pdbx_strand_id
1 'polypeptide(L)'
;MSNTSDYKFKGQKHSSGSARYKHIYYGDVSWWHVIKTELIITLFGWIPGALGLGLRSIFFRFIFAEIGHKTVFGKDITIRHPSKIKLGSNVVIDDNCVLDAKGEDNDGITIGNNVFIGRNTIIYCKNGSIWLEDEVNLSSNCQVFSSNQLTIGRGTMVGAYSYFLSGGEYDINDPTPFAQQSGMKTKGELTVGANTWIGARVTVLDAASIGENCVIGAGSVVNKPIPPYTLALGVPAKPIRNLKQQPE
;
A
#
# COMPACT_ATOMS: atom_id res chain seq x y z
N MET A 1 -4.36 -16.03 16.24
CA MET A 1 -5.70 -15.49 15.93
C MET A 1 -5.79 -14.10 16.53
N SER A 2 -5.33 -13.07 15.79
CA SER A 2 -5.43 -11.69 16.25
C SER A 2 -6.87 -11.21 16.05
N ASN A 3 -7.47 -10.73 17.13
CA ASN A 3 -8.87 -10.37 17.20
C ASN A 3 -9.10 -9.05 16.45
N THR A 4 -9.52 -9.11 15.18
CA THR A 4 -9.79 -7.92 14.33
C THR A 4 -10.98 -7.07 14.81
N SER A 5 -11.64 -7.47 15.91
CA SER A 5 -12.74 -6.73 16.53
C SER A 5 -12.33 -5.58 17.44
N ASP A 6 -11.04 -5.46 17.82
CA ASP A 6 -10.53 -4.35 18.66
C ASP A 6 -10.40 -3.01 17.92
N TYR A 7 -10.67 -2.99 16.61
CA TYR A 7 -10.58 -1.79 15.77
C TYR A 7 -11.83 -0.90 15.76
N LYS A 8 -12.95 -1.35 16.32
CA LYS A 8 -14.20 -0.58 16.39
C LYS A 8 -14.28 0.16 17.72
N PHE A 9 -13.61 1.31 17.86
CA PHE A 9 -13.88 2.39 18.85
C PHE A 9 -14.33 1.95 20.27
N LYS A 10 -13.94 0.77 20.75
CA LYS A 10 -14.31 0.25 22.07
C LYS A 10 -13.20 0.67 23.03
N GLY A 11 -13.32 1.92 23.47
CA GLY A 11 -12.94 2.35 24.81
C GLY A 11 -11.49 2.15 25.23
N GLN A 12 -10.56 2.98 24.73
CA GLN A 12 -9.48 3.44 25.60
C GLN A 12 -10.03 4.59 26.47
N LYS A 13 -10.73 4.24 27.56
CA LYS A 13 -11.36 5.21 28.47
C LYS A 13 -10.37 6.00 29.34
N HIS A 14 -9.04 5.79 29.22
CA HIS A 14 -8.04 6.38 30.12
C HIS A 14 -6.71 6.83 29.46
N SER A 15 -6.65 7.10 28.16
CA SER A 15 -5.44 7.67 27.52
C SER A 15 -5.61 9.16 27.22
N SER A 16 -4.57 9.97 27.51
CA SER A 16 -4.55 11.39 27.15
C SER A 16 -4.69 11.57 25.63
N GLY A 17 -5.23 12.71 25.18
CA GLY A 17 -5.42 12.99 23.75
C GLY A 17 -4.11 12.89 22.94
N SER A 18 -3.00 13.32 23.54
CA SER A 18 -1.66 13.19 22.95
C SER A 18 -1.20 11.73 22.83
N ALA A 19 -1.41 10.90 23.86
CA ALA A 19 -1.09 9.48 23.79
C ALA A 19 -1.88 8.76 22.68
N ARG A 20 -3.16 9.10 22.54
CA ARG A 20 -4.01 8.57 21.44
C ARG A 20 -3.51 9.02 20.07
N TYR A 21 -3.11 10.27 19.93
CA TYR A 21 -2.53 10.80 18.70
C TYR A 21 -1.25 10.04 18.32
N LYS A 22 -0.28 9.93 19.24
CA LYS A 22 0.94 9.14 19.03
C LYS A 22 0.59 7.73 18.56
N HIS A 23 -0.30 7.04 19.29
CA HIS A 23 -0.67 5.67 18.96
C HIS A 23 -1.31 5.52 17.57
N ILE A 24 -2.20 6.45 17.18
CA ILE A 24 -2.94 6.35 15.91
C ILE A 24 -2.06 6.66 14.70
N TYR A 25 -1.12 7.60 14.82
CA TYR A 25 -0.36 8.13 13.69
C TYR A 25 1.10 7.66 13.63
N TYR A 26 1.66 7.22 14.76
CA TYR A 26 3.08 6.88 14.88
C TYR A 26 3.32 5.49 15.48
N GLY A 27 2.33 4.89 16.15
CA GLY A 27 2.50 3.64 16.89
C GLY A 27 3.37 3.82 18.13
N ASP A 28 4.11 2.77 18.52
CA ASP A 28 4.96 2.83 19.70
C ASP A 28 6.38 3.32 19.40
N VAL A 29 6.53 4.64 19.36
CA VAL A 29 7.82 5.34 19.18
C VAL A 29 8.06 6.38 20.28
N SER A 30 9.29 6.85 20.44
CA SER A 30 9.57 7.92 21.41
C SER A 30 8.89 9.24 21.04
N TRP A 31 8.55 10.07 22.02
CA TRP A 31 7.99 11.41 21.78
C TRP A 31 8.93 12.31 20.97
N TRP A 32 10.24 12.11 21.11
CA TRP A 32 11.23 12.80 20.29
C TRP A 32 11.05 12.47 18.81
N HIS A 33 10.81 11.20 18.46
CA HIS A 33 10.55 10.80 17.07
C HIS A 33 9.29 11.49 16.51
N VAL A 34 8.22 11.59 17.31
CA VAL A 34 6.99 12.29 16.94
C VAL A 34 7.28 13.77 16.65
N ILE A 35 7.85 14.49 17.63
CA ILE A 35 8.14 15.93 17.52
C ILE A 35 9.06 16.23 16.34
N LYS A 36 10.13 15.44 16.17
CA LYS A 36 11.07 15.56 15.06
C LYS A 36 10.36 15.40 13.72
N THR A 37 9.49 14.40 13.60
CA THR A 37 8.74 14.13 12.37
C THR A 37 7.78 15.25 12.04
N GLU A 38 6.97 15.69 13.02
CA GLU A 38 6.03 16.81 12.87
C GLU A 38 6.74 18.09 12.43
N LEU A 39 7.90 18.40 13.04
CA LEU A 39 8.69 19.57 12.69
C LEU A 39 9.18 19.50 11.23
N ILE A 40 9.74 18.37 10.81
CA ILE A 40 10.22 18.16 9.43
C ILE A 40 9.06 18.29 8.42
N ILE A 41 7.92 17.66 8.70
CA ILE A 41 6.75 17.71 7.81
C ILE A 41 6.20 19.14 7.73
N THR A 42 6.06 19.82 8.87
CA THR A 42 5.55 21.20 8.94
C THR A 42 6.44 22.18 8.16
N LEU A 43 7.76 22.05 8.28
CA LEU A 43 8.70 22.96 7.63
C LEU A 43 8.83 22.72 6.12
N PHE A 44 8.83 21.45 5.67
CA PHE A 44 9.26 21.11 4.31
C PHE A 44 8.18 20.43 3.44
N GLY A 45 7.09 19.94 4.03
CA GLY A 45 6.09 19.12 3.34
C GLY A 45 5.37 19.83 2.19
N TRP A 46 5.10 21.13 2.34
CA TRP A 46 4.23 21.91 1.44
C TRP A 46 4.98 22.78 0.43
N ILE A 47 6.30 22.94 0.57
CA ILE A 47 7.09 23.86 -0.27
C ILE A 47 7.02 23.41 -1.74
N PRO A 48 6.60 24.26 -2.69
CA PRO A 48 6.45 23.85 -4.08
C PRO A 48 7.79 23.84 -4.85
N GLY A 49 7.75 23.26 -6.06
CA GLY A 49 8.83 23.35 -7.04
C GLY A 49 10.11 22.57 -6.68
N ALA A 50 11.18 22.84 -7.44
CA ALA A 50 12.46 22.13 -7.31
C ALA A 50 13.12 22.31 -5.94
N LEU A 51 12.98 23.49 -5.33
CA LEU A 51 13.47 23.75 -3.97
C LEU A 51 12.81 22.81 -2.96
N GLY A 52 11.47 22.73 -2.97
CA GLY A 52 10.74 21.84 -2.07
C GLY A 52 11.08 20.37 -2.28
N LEU A 53 11.23 19.96 -3.55
CA LEU A 53 11.64 18.61 -3.91
C LEU A 53 13.02 18.27 -3.33
N GLY A 54 14.01 19.17 -3.48
CA GLY A 54 15.33 19.00 -2.88
C GLY A 54 15.29 18.96 -1.35
N LEU A 55 14.55 19.87 -0.71
CA LEU A 55 14.41 19.90 0.75
C LEU A 55 13.78 18.63 1.29
N ARG A 56 12.69 18.13 0.69
CA ARG A 56 12.06 16.86 1.13
C ARG A 56 12.98 15.67 0.93
N SER A 57 13.65 15.55 -0.22
CA SER A 57 14.68 14.52 -0.44
C SER A 57 15.79 14.58 0.63
N ILE A 58 16.09 15.77 1.17
CA ILE A 58 17.10 15.96 2.22
C ILE A 58 16.59 15.60 3.61
N PHE A 59 15.42 16.09 3.99
CA PHE A 59 14.98 16.04 5.39
C PHE A 59 14.09 14.83 5.69
N PHE A 60 13.34 14.31 4.73
CA PHE A 60 12.43 13.18 4.97
C PHE A 60 13.20 11.87 5.22
N ARG A 61 14.47 11.79 4.82
CA ARG A 61 15.32 10.64 5.16
C ARG A 61 15.49 10.40 6.67
N PHE A 62 15.23 11.42 7.49
CA PHE A 62 15.42 11.35 8.93
C PHE A 62 14.18 10.87 9.72
N ILE A 63 13.06 10.61 9.03
CA ILE A 63 11.79 10.18 9.65
C ILE A 63 11.47 8.71 9.36
N PHE A 64 11.86 8.20 8.20
CA PHE A 64 11.60 6.82 7.78
C PHE A 64 12.49 5.79 8.50
N ALA A 65 12.07 4.53 8.49
CA ALA A 65 12.84 3.40 9.02
C ALA A 65 14.14 3.19 8.25
N GLU A 66 14.02 3.19 6.91
CA GLU A 66 15.12 3.02 5.97
C GLU A 66 14.80 3.79 4.70
N ILE A 67 15.84 4.37 4.09
CA ILE A 67 15.73 5.09 2.84
C ILE A 67 17.02 4.98 2.03
N GLY A 68 16.90 4.51 0.79
CA GLY A 68 17.99 4.47 -0.16
C GLY A 68 18.33 5.85 -0.76
N HIS A 69 19.37 5.87 -1.60
CA HIS A 69 19.83 7.09 -2.25
C HIS A 69 18.89 7.51 -3.38
N LYS A 70 18.93 8.80 -3.76
CA LYS A 70 18.16 9.36 -4.88
C LYS A 70 16.64 9.21 -4.76
N THR A 71 16.12 9.07 -3.53
CA THR A 71 14.68 9.04 -3.27
C THR A 71 14.08 10.44 -3.24
N VAL A 72 12.93 10.60 -3.89
CA VAL A 72 12.27 11.89 -4.13
C VAL A 72 10.83 11.86 -3.63
N PHE A 73 10.43 12.96 -3.00
CA PHE A 73 9.09 13.13 -2.43
C PHE A 73 8.40 14.38 -3.00
N GLY A 74 7.19 14.18 -3.51
CA GLY A 74 6.26 15.22 -3.94
C GLY A 74 5.75 16.04 -2.76
N LYS A 75 4.96 17.08 -3.07
CA LYS A 75 4.35 17.94 -2.06
C LYS A 75 3.18 17.23 -1.37
N ASP A 76 2.91 17.62 -0.14
CA ASP A 76 1.70 17.26 0.61
C ASP A 76 1.48 15.75 0.76
N ILE A 77 2.57 14.97 0.79
CA ILE A 77 2.46 13.54 1.09
C ILE A 77 2.07 13.35 2.56
N THR A 78 1.13 12.45 2.81
CA THR A 78 0.74 12.06 4.17
C THR A 78 1.52 10.82 4.57
N ILE A 79 2.23 10.89 5.69
CA ILE A 79 3.05 9.79 6.21
C ILE A 79 2.58 9.45 7.62
N ARG A 80 2.31 8.17 7.87
CA ARG A 80 1.95 7.63 9.18
C ARG A 80 2.72 6.36 9.44
N HIS A 81 3.10 6.16 10.69
CA HIS A 81 4.00 5.08 11.13
C HIS A 81 5.31 5.08 10.31
N PRO A 82 6.01 6.23 10.18
CA PRO A 82 7.19 6.34 9.31
C PRO A 82 8.32 5.39 9.72
N SER A 83 8.42 5.04 11.01
CA SER A 83 9.34 4.03 11.56
C SER A 83 9.11 2.60 11.05
N LYS A 84 8.04 2.37 10.29
CA LYS A 84 7.69 1.08 9.67
C LYS A 84 7.65 1.14 8.14
N ILE A 85 8.20 2.20 7.56
CA ILE A 85 8.26 2.39 6.11
C ILE A 85 9.72 2.33 5.69
N LYS A 86 10.04 1.37 4.83
CA LYS A 86 11.36 1.13 4.25
C LYS A 86 11.32 1.43 2.76
N LEU A 87 12.25 2.25 2.28
CA LEU A 87 12.33 2.68 0.90
C LEU A 87 13.71 2.34 0.33
N GLY A 88 13.74 1.68 -0.83
CA GLY A 88 14.96 1.43 -1.58
C GLY A 88 15.55 2.71 -2.18
N SER A 89 16.47 2.53 -3.13
CA SER A 89 17.09 3.62 -3.87
C SER A 89 16.31 3.98 -5.12
N ASN A 90 16.41 5.25 -5.55
CA ASN A 90 15.74 5.76 -6.74
C ASN A 90 14.21 5.58 -6.71
N VAL A 91 13.62 5.79 -5.53
CA VAL A 91 12.16 5.75 -5.36
C VAL A 91 11.58 7.14 -5.55
N VAL A 92 10.49 7.25 -6.31
CA VAL A 92 9.75 8.50 -6.48
C VAL A 92 8.35 8.34 -5.89
N ILE A 93 8.01 9.20 -4.94
CA ILE A 93 6.68 9.26 -4.33
C ILE A 93 6.10 10.62 -4.69
N ASP A 94 5.16 10.67 -5.62
CA ASP A 94 4.64 11.91 -6.19
C ASP A 94 3.61 12.59 -5.26
N ASP A 95 3.10 13.75 -5.68
CA ASP A 95 2.29 14.64 -4.87
C ASP A 95 1.03 13.98 -4.27
N ASN A 96 0.70 14.38 -3.04
CA ASN A 96 -0.50 13.99 -2.29
C ASN A 96 -0.65 12.46 -2.06
N CYS A 97 0.41 11.68 -2.21
CA CYS A 97 0.39 10.28 -1.85
C CYS A 97 0.18 10.09 -0.34
N VAL A 98 -0.42 8.97 0.04
CA VAL A 98 -0.62 8.58 1.43
C VAL A 98 0.11 7.27 1.68
N LEU A 99 1.02 7.26 2.65
CA LEU A 99 1.68 6.07 3.16
C LEU A 99 1.35 5.91 4.64
N ASP A 100 0.65 4.84 4.98
CA ASP A 100 0.25 4.58 6.35
C ASP A 100 0.49 3.11 6.70
N ALA A 101 1.60 2.85 7.39
CA ALA A 101 2.04 1.51 7.78
C ALA A 101 1.39 1.02 9.10
N LYS A 102 0.14 1.41 9.33
CA LYS A 102 -0.59 1.10 10.56
C LYS A 102 -0.69 -0.40 10.81
N GLY A 103 -0.35 -0.76 12.04
CA GLY A 103 -0.57 -2.06 12.62
C GLY A 103 0.39 -2.33 13.77
N GLU A 104 0.05 -3.30 14.61
CA GLU A 104 0.85 -3.68 15.78
C GLU A 104 1.81 -4.82 15.41
N ASP A 105 1.29 -5.87 14.77
CA ASP A 105 2.03 -7.10 14.43
C ASP A 105 2.27 -7.23 12.92
N ASN A 106 2.92 -6.24 12.30
CA ASN A 106 3.27 -6.29 10.87
C ASN A 106 4.57 -5.55 10.55
N ASP A 107 5.19 -5.92 9.43
CA ASP A 107 6.44 -5.32 8.93
C ASP A 107 6.26 -3.91 8.36
N GLY A 108 5.01 -3.50 8.09
CA GLY A 108 4.67 -2.19 7.55
C GLY A 108 4.70 -2.15 6.02
N ILE A 109 5.34 -1.12 5.46
CA ILE A 109 5.44 -0.90 4.02
C ILE A 109 6.90 -1.00 3.61
N THR A 110 7.20 -1.88 2.67
CA THR A 110 8.53 -2.01 2.06
C THR A 110 8.43 -1.74 0.57
N ILE A 111 9.23 -0.79 0.08
CA ILE A 111 9.31 -0.40 -1.32
C ILE A 111 10.75 -0.64 -1.81
N GLY A 112 10.90 -1.39 -2.89
CA GLY A 112 12.17 -1.72 -3.51
C GLY A 112 12.83 -0.55 -4.24
N ASN A 113 13.80 -0.86 -5.09
CA ASN A 113 14.56 0.10 -5.88
C ASN A 113 13.84 0.47 -7.18
N ASN A 114 14.09 1.68 -7.68
CA ASN A 114 13.57 2.14 -8.98
C ASN A 114 12.03 2.13 -9.07
N VAL A 115 11.35 2.34 -7.94
CA VAL A 115 9.89 2.34 -7.86
C VAL A 115 9.34 3.73 -8.09
N PHE A 116 8.25 3.83 -8.85
CA PHE A 116 7.49 5.07 -9.03
C PHE A 116 6.08 4.92 -8.46
N ILE A 117 5.67 5.87 -7.61
CA ILE A 117 4.33 5.98 -7.04
C ILE A 117 3.72 7.31 -7.49
N GLY A 118 2.76 7.24 -8.41
CA GLY A 118 2.11 8.39 -9.00
C GLY A 118 1.13 9.10 -8.06
N ARG A 119 0.82 10.35 -8.39
CA ARG A 119 0.02 11.27 -7.56
C ARG A 119 -1.24 10.66 -6.97
N ASN A 120 -1.59 11.10 -5.76
CA ASN A 120 -2.80 10.71 -5.04
C ASN A 120 -2.95 9.19 -4.80
N THR A 121 -1.86 8.42 -4.90
CA THR A 121 -1.88 6.98 -4.62
C THR A 121 -1.85 6.76 -3.12
N ILE A 122 -2.63 5.79 -2.66
CA ILE A 122 -2.77 5.45 -1.24
C ILE A 122 -2.22 4.04 -1.02
N ILE A 123 -1.25 3.90 -0.12
CA ILE A 123 -0.71 2.62 0.35
C ILE A 123 -0.99 2.55 1.85
N TYR A 124 -1.90 1.65 2.23
CA TYR A 124 -2.48 1.61 3.57
C TYR A 124 -2.49 0.20 4.16
N CYS A 125 -1.86 0.07 5.33
CA CYS A 125 -1.88 -1.12 6.15
C CYS A 125 -2.99 -1.03 7.22
N LYS A 126 -3.65 -2.16 7.48
CA LYS A 126 -4.55 -2.38 8.61
C LYS A 126 -4.16 -3.69 9.29
N ASN A 127 -3.02 -3.68 10.00
CA ASN A 127 -2.34 -4.89 10.51
C ASN A 127 -1.74 -5.82 9.45
N GLY A 128 -1.83 -5.48 8.16
CA GLY A 128 -1.16 -6.24 7.10
C GLY A 128 0.14 -5.59 6.65
N SER A 129 0.98 -6.34 5.96
CA SER A 129 2.21 -5.84 5.33
C SER A 129 2.02 -5.64 3.82
N ILE A 130 2.74 -4.66 3.27
CA ILE A 130 2.75 -4.36 1.83
C ILE A 130 4.19 -4.34 1.32
N TRP A 131 4.45 -5.11 0.26
CA TRP A 131 5.73 -5.13 -0.45
C TRP A 131 5.53 -4.71 -1.91
N LEU A 132 6.20 -3.64 -2.31
CA LEU A 132 6.41 -3.31 -3.71
C LEU A 132 7.86 -3.68 -4.04
N GLU A 133 8.06 -4.66 -4.92
CA GLU A 133 9.40 -5.06 -5.35
C GLU A 133 10.04 -4.01 -6.28
N ASP A 134 11.27 -4.28 -6.71
CA ASP A 134 12.03 -3.39 -7.58
C ASP A 134 11.29 -3.10 -8.90
N GLU A 135 11.49 -1.90 -9.46
CA GLU A 135 10.97 -1.50 -10.77
C GLU A 135 9.44 -1.52 -10.90
N VAL A 136 8.71 -1.61 -9.79
CA VAL A 136 7.25 -1.45 -9.78
C VAL A 136 6.89 -0.01 -10.14
N ASN A 137 5.89 0.15 -11.01
CA ASN A 137 5.30 1.44 -11.34
C ASN A 137 3.82 1.46 -11.00
N LEU A 138 3.44 2.30 -10.04
CA LEU A 138 2.05 2.62 -9.75
C LEU A 138 1.71 3.96 -10.40
N SER A 139 0.79 3.96 -11.37
CA SER A 139 0.22 5.19 -11.91
C SER A 139 -0.61 5.95 -10.86
N SER A 140 -1.06 7.16 -11.18
CA SER A 140 -1.82 8.00 -10.26
C SER A 140 -3.16 7.42 -9.82
N ASN A 141 -3.58 7.80 -8.61
CA ASN A 141 -4.86 7.45 -7.99
C ASN A 141 -5.06 5.95 -7.76
N CYS A 142 -3.97 5.19 -7.63
CA CYS A 142 -4.05 3.79 -7.23
C CYS A 142 -4.31 3.65 -5.73
N GLN A 143 -4.85 2.52 -5.32
CA GLN A 143 -5.04 2.18 -3.91
C GLN A 143 -4.53 0.76 -3.66
N VAL A 144 -3.64 0.63 -2.68
CA VAL A 144 -3.05 -0.65 -2.26
C VAL A 144 -3.35 -0.82 -0.78
N PHE A 145 -4.21 -1.79 -0.47
CA PHE A 145 -4.70 -2.04 0.88
C PHE A 145 -4.29 -3.43 1.35
N SER A 146 -3.75 -3.55 2.57
CA SER A 146 -3.46 -4.84 3.19
C SER A 146 -3.87 -4.90 4.66
N SER A 147 -4.65 -5.91 5.03
CA SER A 147 -4.85 -6.40 6.40
C SER A 147 -4.24 -7.78 6.65
N ASN A 148 -3.47 -8.29 5.69
CA ASN A 148 -2.70 -9.53 5.78
C ASN A 148 -1.33 -9.34 5.09
N GLN A 149 -1.14 -9.85 3.87
CA GLN A 149 0.07 -9.68 3.09
C GLN A 149 -0.30 -9.39 1.64
N LEU A 150 0.27 -8.31 1.11
CA LEU A 150 0.11 -7.90 -0.29
C LEU A 150 1.49 -7.65 -0.91
N THR A 151 1.78 -8.36 -1.99
CA THR A 151 3.03 -8.20 -2.74
C THR A 151 2.74 -7.84 -4.19
N ILE A 152 3.40 -6.80 -4.70
CA ILE A 152 3.46 -6.48 -6.13
C ILE A 152 4.88 -6.75 -6.61
N GLY A 153 5.02 -7.76 -7.47
CA GLY A 153 6.29 -8.30 -7.94
C GLY A 153 7.03 -7.38 -8.91
N ARG A 154 8.34 -7.62 -9.04
CA ARG A 154 9.28 -6.78 -9.78
C ARG A 154 8.82 -6.45 -11.20
N GLY A 155 9.06 -5.22 -11.64
CA GLY A 155 8.80 -4.78 -13.02
C GLY A 155 7.31 -4.71 -13.39
N THR A 156 6.41 -4.83 -12.40
CA THR A 156 4.96 -4.75 -12.64
C THR A 156 4.53 -3.31 -12.90
N MET A 157 3.75 -3.12 -13.96
CA MET A 157 3.22 -1.83 -14.40
C MET A 157 1.73 -1.74 -14.10
N VAL A 158 1.33 -0.79 -13.27
CA VAL A 158 -0.05 -0.62 -12.82
C VAL A 158 -0.64 0.68 -13.35
N GLY A 159 -1.70 0.54 -14.15
CA GLY A 159 -2.45 1.65 -14.71
C GLY A 159 -3.25 2.42 -13.66
N ALA A 160 -3.54 3.68 -13.96
CA ALA A 160 -4.17 4.62 -13.03
C ALA A 160 -5.52 4.11 -12.52
N TYR A 161 -5.91 4.56 -11.32
CA TYR A 161 -7.19 4.23 -10.68
C TYR A 161 -7.40 2.74 -10.38
N SER A 162 -6.32 1.96 -10.25
CA SER A 162 -6.43 0.55 -9.91
C SER A 162 -6.48 0.34 -8.39
N TYR A 163 -7.21 -0.68 -7.95
CA TYR A 163 -7.43 -0.98 -6.54
C TYR A 163 -7.06 -2.42 -6.21
N PHE A 164 -6.15 -2.60 -5.26
CA PHE A 164 -5.72 -3.90 -4.76
C PHE A 164 -6.15 -4.04 -3.31
N LEU A 165 -6.98 -5.05 -3.03
CA LEU A 165 -7.59 -5.27 -1.73
C LEU A 165 -7.17 -6.63 -1.17
N SER A 166 -6.21 -6.65 -0.26
CA SER A 166 -5.98 -7.78 0.65
C SER A 166 -6.64 -7.44 1.99
N GLY A 167 -7.93 -7.75 2.14
CA GLY A 167 -8.75 -7.23 3.23
C GLY A 167 -9.79 -8.18 3.80
N GLY A 168 -9.92 -9.36 3.21
CA GLY A 168 -11.00 -10.29 3.51
C GLY A 168 -12.40 -9.82 3.14
N GLU A 169 -13.36 -10.64 3.52
CA GLU A 169 -14.79 -10.42 3.26
C GLU A 169 -15.60 -10.53 4.55
N TYR A 170 -16.74 -9.85 4.59
CA TYR A 170 -17.77 -10.08 5.60
C TYR A 170 -18.53 -11.37 5.30
N ASP A 171 -18.99 -12.05 6.34
CA ASP A 171 -19.81 -13.25 6.16
C ASP A 171 -21.24 -12.81 5.81
N ILE A 172 -21.62 -13.05 4.55
CA ILE A 172 -22.95 -12.72 4.04
C ILE A 172 -24.03 -13.68 4.54
N ASN A 173 -23.65 -14.82 5.12
CA ASN A 173 -24.57 -15.80 5.67
C ASN A 173 -24.72 -15.66 7.20
N ASP A 174 -23.89 -14.85 7.85
CA ASP A 174 -24.02 -14.50 9.27
C ASP A 174 -25.12 -13.44 9.45
N PRO A 175 -26.18 -13.71 10.23
CA PRO A 175 -27.26 -12.75 10.45
C PRO A 175 -26.85 -11.54 11.31
N THR A 176 -25.66 -11.56 11.93
CA THR A 176 -25.12 -10.44 12.69
C THR A 176 -24.94 -9.23 11.77
N PRO A 177 -25.40 -8.02 12.15
CA PRO A 177 -25.19 -6.82 11.35
C PRO A 177 -23.70 -6.61 11.00
N PHE A 178 -23.37 -6.23 9.77
CA PHE A 178 -21.96 -6.06 9.33
C PHE A 178 -21.14 -5.14 10.24
N ALA A 179 -21.76 -4.09 10.77
CA ALA A 179 -21.16 -3.17 11.75
C ALA A 179 -20.83 -3.83 13.10
N GLN A 180 -21.27 -5.06 13.35
CA GLN A 180 -21.05 -5.84 14.58
C GLN A 180 -20.27 -7.14 14.33
N GLN A 181 -20.20 -7.63 13.08
CA GLN A 181 -19.39 -8.80 12.74
C GLN A 181 -17.91 -8.64 13.15
N SER A 182 -17.32 -9.75 13.61
CA SER A 182 -15.95 -9.87 14.12
C SER A 182 -14.93 -9.92 12.99
N GLY A 183 -14.78 -8.79 12.30
CA GLY A 183 -13.74 -8.56 11.30
C GLY A 183 -14.04 -9.19 9.94
N MET A 184 -13.16 -8.88 8.99
CA MET A 184 -13.19 -9.43 7.64
C MET A 184 -12.20 -10.60 7.61
N LYS A 185 -12.65 -11.80 7.29
CA LYS A 185 -11.75 -12.96 7.19
C LYS A 185 -11.10 -12.92 5.82
N THR A 186 -9.77 -12.81 5.80
CA THR A 186 -9.00 -12.98 4.57
C THR A 186 -8.99 -14.44 4.15
N LYS A 187 -9.06 -14.68 2.83
CA LYS A 187 -8.92 -16.00 2.22
C LYS A 187 -7.46 -16.36 1.96
N GLY A 188 -6.53 -15.43 2.13
CA GLY A 188 -5.11 -15.64 1.88
C GLY A 188 -4.37 -14.35 1.53
N GLU A 189 -3.15 -14.50 1.06
CA GLU A 189 -2.32 -13.39 0.60
C GLU A 189 -2.76 -12.91 -0.78
N LEU A 190 -2.46 -11.66 -1.12
CA LEU A 190 -2.63 -11.12 -2.46
C LEU A 190 -1.27 -10.90 -3.10
N THR A 191 -0.95 -11.69 -4.12
CA THR A 191 0.31 -11.54 -4.87
C THR A 191 0.02 -11.18 -6.31
N VAL A 192 0.65 -10.13 -6.82
CA VAL A 192 0.77 -9.84 -8.24
C VAL A 192 2.18 -10.23 -8.66
N GLY A 193 2.31 -11.24 -9.52
CA GLY A 193 3.62 -11.75 -9.96
C GLY A 193 4.38 -10.76 -10.81
N ALA A 194 5.69 -10.98 -10.95
CA ALA A 194 6.61 -10.10 -11.67
C ALA A 194 6.22 -9.88 -13.13
N ASN A 195 6.67 -8.76 -13.70
CA ASN A 195 6.50 -8.39 -15.12
C ASN A 195 5.03 -8.39 -15.57
N THR A 196 4.10 -8.14 -14.66
CA THR A 196 2.68 -8.11 -14.98
C THR A 196 2.27 -6.72 -15.43
N TRP A 197 1.36 -6.63 -16.40
CA TRP A 197 0.72 -5.39 -16.78
C TRP A 197 -0.73 -5.37 -16.29
N ILE A 198 -1.02 -4.43 -15.39
CA ILE A 198 -2.37 -4.16 -14.89
C ILE A 198 -2.89 -2.92 -15.62
N GLY A 199 -3.94 -3.08 -16.43
CA GLY A 199 -4.60 -1.98 -17.12
C GLY A 199 -5.21 -0.95 -16.15
N ALA A 200 -5.58 0.22 -16.66
CA ALA A 200 -6.21 1.24 -15.83
C ALA A 200 -7.56 0.76 -15.25
N ARG A 201 -7.91 1.22 -14.04
CA ARG A 201 -9.18 0.90 -13.37
C ARG A 201 -9.41 -0.60 -13.14
N VAL A 202 -8.36 -1.35 -12.84
CA VAL A 202 -8.49 -2.76 -12.44
C VAL A 202 -8.75 -2.84 -10.95
N THR A 203 -9.66 -3.71 -10.54
CA THR A 203 -9.87 -4.07 -9.13
C THR A 203 -9.44 -5.51 -8.90
N VAL A 204 -8.56 -5.74 -7.94
CA VAL A 204 -8.11 -7.08 -7.52
C VAL A 204 -8.62 -7.33 -6.10
N LEU A 205 -9.47 -8.35 -5.96
CA LEU A 205 -10.10 -8.72 -4.68
C LEU A 205 -9.22 -9.66 -3.85
N ASP A 206 -9.60 -9.82 -2.59
CA ASP A 206 -8.87 -10.62 -1.61
C ASP A 206 -8.56 -12.03 -2.11
N ALA A 207 -7.31 -12.47 -1.93
CA ALA A 207 -6.78 -13.76 -2.39
C ALA A 207 -6.89 -14.04 -3.90
N ALA A 208 -7.24 -13.06 -4.74
CA ALA A 208 -7.32 -13.20 -6.18
C ALA A 208 -5.94 -12.97 -6.85
N SER A 209 -4.92 -13.69 -6.38
CA SER A 209 -3.53 -13.54 -6.83
C SER A 209 -3.35 -13.71 -8.33
N ILE A 210 -2.50 -12.88 -8.93
CA ILE A 210 -2.21 -12.85 -10.36
C ILE A 210 -0.79 -13.39 -10.55
N GLY A 211 -0.63 -14.41 -11.40
CA GLY A 211 0.69 -14.95 -11.73
C GLY A 211 1.58 -13.95 -12.48
N GLU A 212 2.85 -14.28 -12.62
CA GLU A 212 3.81 -13.47 -13.38
C GLU A 212 3.46 -13.35 -14.87
N ASN A 213 4.01 -12.33 -15.52
CA ASN A 213 3.90 -12.09 -16.96
C ASN A 213 2.45 -12.05 -17.45
N CYS A 214 1.51 -11.63 -16.59
CA CYS A 214 0.11 -11.51 -16.96
C CYS A 214 -0.20 -10.16 -17.60
N VAL A 215 -1.31 -10.11 -18.35
CA VAL A 215 -1.93 -8.86 -18.78
C VAL A 215 -3.37 -8.87 -18.30
N ILE A 216 -3.71 -7.93 -17.42
CA ILE A 216 -5.07 -7.71 -16.95
C ILE A 216 -5.63 -6.47 -17.65
N GLY A 217 -6.68 -6.64 -18.45
CA GLY A 217 -7.22 -5.52 -19.22
C GLY A 217 -7.86 -4.44 -18.36
N ALA A 218 -7.89 -3.23 -18.89
CA ALA A 218 -8.50 -2.09 -18.21
C ALA A 218 -9.97 -2.35 -17.82
N GLY A 219 -10.37 -1.85 -16.66
CA GLY A 219 -11.73 -2.00 -16.13
C GLY A 219 -12.07 -3.40 -15.60
N SER A 220 -11.11 -4.33 -15.53
CA SER A 220 -11.38 -5.70 -15.10
C SER A 220 -11.52 -5.83 -13.58
N VAL A 221 -12.32 -6.81 -13.13
CA VAL A 221 -12.42 -7.19 -11.71
C VAL A 221 -11.91 -8.61 -11.53
N VAL A 222 -10.73 -8.74 -10.92
CA VAL A 222 -10.10 -10.02 -10.63
C VAL A 222 -10.59 -10.52 -9.28
N ASN A 223 -11.45 -11.54 -9.30
CA ASN A 223 -12.06 -12.13 -8.11
C ASN A 223 -11.67 -13.59 -7.85
N LYS A 224 -10.79 -14.13 -8.70
CA LYS A 224 -10.21 -15.47 -8.59
C LYS A 224 -8.75 -15.43 -9.06
N PRO A 225 -7.90 -16.35 -8.61
CA PRO A 225 -6.52 -16.41 -9.07
C PRO A 225 -6.40 -16.50 -10.59
N ILE A 226 -5.42 -15.80 -11.16
CA ILE A 226 -5.11 -15.81 -12.59
C ILE A 226 -3.75 -16.52 -12.77
N PRO A 227 -3.67 -17.60 -13.57
CA PRO A 227 -2.41 -18.30 -13.83
C PRO A 227 -1.37 -17.39 -14.50
N PRO A 228 -0.07 -17.65 -14.34
CA PRO A 228 0.98 -16.88 -15.02
C PRO A 228 0.84 -16.96 -16.55
N TYR A 229 1.45 -16.00 -17.24
CA TYR A 229 1.41 -15.88 -18.71
C TYR A 229 -0.03 -15.83 -19.26
N THR A 230 -0.95 -15.15 -18.58
CA THR A 230 -2.35 -15.11 -18.99
C THR A 230 -2.79 -13.69 -19.37
N LEU A 231 -3.48 -13.56 -20.50
CA LEU A 231 -4.32 -12.40 -20.78
C LEU A 231 -5.70 -12.63 -20.15
N ALA A 232 -6.11 -11.79 -19.20
CA ALA A 232 -7.44 -11.86 -18.59
C ALA A 232 -8.18 -10.52 -18.68
N LEU A 233 -9.48 -10.58 -19.02
CA LEU A 233 -10.31 -9.39 -19.27
C LEU A 233 -11.70 -9.55 -18.64
N GLY A 234 -12.32 -8.44 -18.23
CA GLY A 234 -13.76 -8.36 -17.95
C GLY A 234 -14.15 -8.27 -16.47
N VAL A 235 -15.45 -8.27 -16.21
CA VAL A 235 -16.06 -8.20 -14.88
C VAL A 235 -17.05 -9.37 -14.73
N PRO A 236 -16.67 -10.47 -14.05
CA PRO A 236 -15.34 -10.77 -13.52
C PRO A 236 -14.32 -11.06 -14.64
N ALA A 237 -13.04 -10.89 -14.33
CA ALA A 237 -11.95 -11.13 -15.26
C ALA A 237 -11.86 -12.63 -15.57
N LYS A 238 -11.85 -12.97 -16.86
CA LYS A 238 -11.70 -14.35 -17.33
C LYS A 238 -10.42 -14.50 -18.14
N PRO A 239 -9.67 -15.60 -17.96
CA PRO A 239 -8.59 -15.97 -18.88
C PRO A 239 -9.13 -16.03 -20.31
N ILE A 240 -8.51 -15.26 -21.21
CA ILE A 240 -8.87 -15.20 -22.64
C ILE A 240 -7.94 -16.08 -23.45
N ARG A 241 -6.63 -15.99 -23.19
CA ARG A 241 -5.60 -16.81 -23.81
C ARG A 241 -4.30 -16.76 -23.02
N ASN A 242 -3.43 -17.72 -23.32
CA ASN A 242 -2.04 -17.68 -22.87
C ASN A 242 -1.22 -16.67 -23.69
N LEU A 243 -0.27 -16.05 -23.02
CA LEU A 243 0.78 -15.20 -23.55
C LEU A 243 1.99 -16.07 -23.87
N LYS A 244 2.85 -15.60 -24.78
CA LYS A 244 4.10 -16.31 -25.06
C LYS A 244 5.02 -16.15 -23.86
N GLN A 245 5.67 -17.25 -23.47
CA GLN A 245 6.78 -17.18 -22.54
C GLN A 245 7.94 -16.45 -23.24
N GLN A 246 8.61 -15.56 -22.52
CA GLN A 246 9.86 -14.98 -23.03
C GLN A 246 10.89 -16.11 -23.11
N PRO A 247 11.73 -16.17 -24.15
CA PRO A 247 12.87 -17.07 -24.15
C PRO A 247 13.75 -16.75 -22.94
N GLU A 248 14.23 -17.78 -22.24
CA GLU A 248 15.26 -17.66 -21.20
C GLU A 248 16.55 -17.01 -21.71
#